data_AF-A0AAU2A398-F1
#
_entry.id   AF-A0AAU2A398-F1
#
_cell.length_a   1.000
_cell.length_b   1.000
_cell.length_c   1.000
_cell.angle_alpha   90.00
_cell.angle_beta   90.00
_cell.angle_gamma   90.00
#
_symmetry.space_group_name_H-M   'P 1'
#
loop_
_entity.id
_entity.type
_entity.pdbx_description
1 polymer ?
#
loop_
_entity_poly.entity_id
_entity_poly.type
_entity_poly.pdbx_seq_one_letter_code
_entity_poly.pdbx_strand_id
1 'polypeptide(L)'
;MTDDMTDAMPDELRPGRAEMSRMATTLRIAGEPASVVSMQAGHRRQRILRGTDRTGIDKPRLLVDFGSGWPMLDDGTRRVGERRGSAVWLWSREYRIHRQWLRPKLCFTVTAGESTVLRVHERFRPVEYDRTFDTYSDAGLDPVVTLALILVTARPDRMRSRGRDTAPP
;
A
#
# COMPACT_ATOMS: atom_id res chain seq x y z
N MET A 1 -39.27 -22.31 -16.37
CA MET A 1 -38.24 -22.21 -17.41
C MET A 1 -38.43 -20.84 -18.03
N THR A 2 -37.57 -19.85 -17.78
CA THR A 2 -36.10 -19.91 -17.84
C THR A 2 -35.49 -18.69 -17.12
N ASP A 3 -34.34 -18.95 -16.49
CA ASP A 3 -33.22 -18.05 -16.20
C ASP A 3 -33.43 -16.81 -15.30
N ASP A 4 -33.35 -17.08 -13.99
CA ASP A 4 -32.83 -16.13 -13.00
C ASP A 4 -31.31 -16.00 -13.21
N MET A 5 -30.89 -15.13 -14.14
CA MET A 5 -29.50 -14.66 -14.21
C MET A 5 -29.27 -13.73 -13.02
N THR A 6 -28.80 -14.30 -11.91
CA THR A 6 -28.10 -13.52 -10.89
C THR A 6 -26.83 -12.98 -11.54
N ASP A 7 -26.91 -11.73 -11.98
CA ASP A 7 -25.78 -10.96 -12.46
C ASP A 7 -24.72 -10.96 -11.34
N ALA A 8 -23.63 -11.69 -11.58
CA ALA A 8 -22.48 -11.74 -10.70
C ALA A 8 -21.79 -10.37 -10.78
N MET A 9 -22.35 -9.39 -10.07
CA MET A 9 -21.67 -8.13 -9.76
C MET A 9 -20.31 -8.51 -9.19
N PRO A 10 -19.19 -8.22 -9.89
CA PRO A 10 -17.88 -8.45 -9.30
C PRO A 10 -17.83 -7.57 -8.05
N ASP A 11 -17.52 -8.16 -6.89
CA ASP A 11 -17.32 -7.47 -5.61
C ASP A 11 -16.73 -6.07 -5.87
N GLU A 12 -17.55 -5.03 -5.69
CA GLU A 12 -17.24 -3.71 -6.27
C GLU A 12 -16.01 -3.12 -5.57
N LEU A 13 -14.92 -2.97 -6.32
CA LEU A 13 -13.71 -2.30 -5.85
C LEU A 13 -14.07 -0.86 -5.43
N ARG A 14 -13.82 -0.52 -4.16
CA ARG A 14 -14.11 0.80 -3.62
C ARG A 14 -12.92 1.73 -3.78
N PRO A 15 -13.14 3.01 -4.11
CA PRO A 15 -12.07 3.99 -4.12
C PRO A 15 -11.58 4.26 -2.70
N GLY A 16 -10.26 4.28 -2.54
CA GLY A 16 -9.56 4.82 -1.40
C GLY A 16 -8.50 5.81 -1.85
N ARG A 17 -8.16 6.79 -1.00
CA ARG A 17 -7.10 7.77 -1.30
C ARG A 17 -5.93 7.56 -0.36
N ALA A 18 -4.73 7.48 -0.93
CA ALA A 18 -3.47 7.48 -0.21
C ALA A 18 -2.67 8.75 -0.50
N GLU A 19 -2.27 9.51 0.52
CA GLU A 19 -1.34 10.63 0.37
C GLU A 19 -0.01 10.26 1.01
N MET A 20 1.11 10.38 0.29
CA MET A 20 2.45 10.08 0.82
C MET A 20 3.27 11.35 0.96
N SER A 21 3.54 11.73 2.21
CA SER A 21 4.59 12.67 2.58
C SER A 21 5.69 11.95 3.36
N ARG A 22 6.89 12.54 3.42
CA ARG A 22 8.10 11.96 4.04
C ARG A 22 7.89 11.43 5.47
N MET A 23 6.86 11.90 6.18
CA MET A 23 6.59 11.53 7.57
C MET A 23 5.33 10.67 7.78
N ALA A 24 4.35 10.71 6.88
CA ALA A 24 3.11 9.95 7.05
C ALA A 24 2.47 9.57 5.70
N THR A 25 1.97 8.34 5.58
CA THR A 25 1.05 7.94 4.50
C THR A 25 -0.30 7.58 5.07
N THR A 26 -1.39 8.18 4.60
CA THR A 26 -2.74 7.88 5.10
C THR A 26 -3.59 7.26 4.00
N LEU A 27 -4.13 6.06 4.21
CA LEU A 27 -5.16 5.44 3.38
C LEU A 27 -6.54 5.73 4.00
N ARG A 28 -7.45 6.31 3.21
CA ARG A 28 -8.87 6.47 3.56
C ARG A 28 -9.71 5.66 2.59
N ILE A 29 -10.56 4.77 3.10
CA ILE A 29 -11.48 3.98 2.27
C ILE A 29 -12.84 4.68 2.25
N ALA A 30 -13.44 4.84 1.07
CA ALA A 30 -14.75 5.46 0.95
C ALA A 30 -15.83 4.63 1.68
N GLY A 31 -16.65 5.29 2.49
CA GLY A 31 -17.78 4.67 3.19
C GLY A 31 -17.46 4.07 4.57
N GLU A 32 -16.20 4.03 5.01
CA GLU A 32 -15.84 3.62 6.37
C GLU A 32 -14.93 4.65 7.06
N PRO A 33 -15.06 4.88 8.38
CA PRO A 33 -14.20 5.78 9.13
C PRO A 33 -12.76 5.24 9.33
N ALA A 34 -12.44 4.05 8.80
CA ALA A 34 -11.14 3.41 8.98
C ALA A 34 -10.05 4.14 8.19
N SER A 35 -9.36 5.08 8.85
CA SER A 35 -8.09 5.61 8.37
C SER A 35 -6.98 4.64 8.75
N VAL A 36 -6.01 4.40 7.86
CA VAL A 36 -4.79 3.66 8.19
C VAL A 36 -3.59 4.54 7.87
N VAL A 37 -2.63 4.62 8.80
CA VAL A 37 -1.47 5.49 8.69
C VAL A 37 -0.18 4.68 8.71
N SER A 38 0.74 5.00 7.81
CA SER A 38 2.14 4.60 7.87
C SER A 38 2.98 5.72 8.44
N MET A 39 3.83 5.42 9.44
CA MET A 39 4.78 6.37 10.02
C MET A 39 6.21 5.84 9.92
N GLN A 40 7.16 6.75 9.70
CA GLN A 40 8.58 6.38 9.66
C GLN A 40 9.04 5.85 11.03
N ALA A 41 9.66 4.67 11.04
CA ALA A 41 10.11 3.97 12.25
C ALA A 41 11.60 3.58 12.17
N GLY A 42 12.44 4.53 11.74
CA GLY A 42 13.86 4.35 11.47
C GLY A 42 14.22 4.64 10.00
N HIS A 43 15.47 4.39 9.62
CA HIS A 43 15.98 4.76 8.29
C HIS A 43 15.36 3.97 7.13
N ARG A 44 14.96 2.72 7.36
CA ARG A 44 14.41 1.80 6.34
C ARG A 44 13.17 1.07 6.82
N ARG A 45 12.44 1.64 7.79
CA ARG A 45 11.30 0.97 8.44
C ARG A 45 10.10 1.89 8.50
N GLN A 46 8.92 1.30 8.31
CA GLN A 46 7.62 1.97 8.35
C GLN A 46 6.66 1.18 9.25
N ARG A 47 5.96 1.86 10.16
CA ARG A 47 4.91 1.29 11.03
C ARG A 47 3.55 1.62 10.45
N ILE A 48 2.70 0.61 10.26
CA ILE A 48 1.31 0.74 9.84
C ILE A 48 0.40 0.60 11.06
N LEU A 49 -0.47 1.59 11.25
CA LEU A 49 -1.43 1.71 12.34
C LEU A 49 -2.84 1.90 11.78
N ARG A 50 -3.86 1.35 12.44
CA ARG A 50 -5.27 1.61 12.12
C ARG A 50 -5.79 2.72 13.04
N GLY A 51 -6.51 3.69 12.49
CA GLY A 51 -7.09 4.85 13.17
C GLY A 51 -6.29 6.16 13.00
N THR A 52 -6.84 7.24 13.54
CA THR A 52 -6.21 8.58 13.64
C THR A 52 -5.34 8.75 14.89
N ASP A 53 -5.01 7.66 15.58
CA ASP A 53 -4.37 7.70 16.89
C ASP A 53 -2.91 8.16 16.77
N ARG A 54 -2.74 9.49 16.75
CA ARG A 54 -1.46 10.19 16.82
C ARG A 54 -0.83 10.07 18.22
N THR A 55 -1.57 9.54 19.19
CA THR A 55 -1.16 9.31 20.57
C THR A 55 -0.72 7.86 20.74
N GLY A 56 0.48 7.56 20.25
CA GLY A 56 1.04 6.22 20.26
C GLY A 56 1.11 5.58 21.65
N ILE A 57 0.47 4.41 21.80
CA ILE A 57 0.77 3.40 22.82
C ILE A 57 0.64 1.98 22.23
N ASP A 58 -0.17 1.77 21.19
CA ASP A 58 -0.34 0.44 20.61
C ASP A 58 0.81 0.01 19.71
N LYS A 59 1.19 -1.26 19.84
CA LYS A 59 2.09 -1.94 18.90
C LYS A 59 1.53 -1.78 17.48
N PRO A 60 2.38 -1.50 16.48
CA PRO A 60 1.93 -1.39 15.10
C PRO A 60 1.23 -2.68 14.68
N ARG A 61 0.16 -2.57 13.89
CA ARG A 61 -0.48 -3.76 13.29
C ARG A 61 0.45 -4.44 12.30
N LEU A 62 1.32 -3.66 11.66
CA LEU A 62 2.33 -4.18 10.74
C LEU A 62 3.54 -3.25 10.71
N LEU A 63 4.73 -3.83 10.71
CA LEU A 63 6.01 -3.17 10.47
C LEU A 63 6.55 -3.65 9.12
N VAL A 64 6.95 -2.71 8.26
CA VAL A 64 7.57 -2.99 6.97
C VAL A 64 9.04 -2.59 7.05
N ASP A 65 9.96 -3.54 6.85
CA ASP A 65 11.41 -3.33 6.86
C ASP A 65 11.99 -3.48 5.44
N PHE A 66 12.67 -2.45 4.94
CA PHE A 66 13.31 -2.39 3.63
C PHE A 66 14.82 -2.68 3.67
N GLY A 67 15.37 -3.06 4.82
CA GLY A 67 16.80 -3.15 5.11
C GLY A 67 17.53 -4.34 4.50
N SER A 68 16.86 -5.48 4.29
CA SER A 68 17.45 -6.78 3.95
C SER A 68 17.46 -7.09 2.44
N GLY A 69 17.41 -6.07 1.59
CA GLY A 69 17.32 -6.21 0.13
C GLY A 69 15.88 -6.38 -0.37
N TRP A 70 15.11 -7.22 0.28
CA TRP A 70 13.68 -7.44 0.03
C TRP A 70 12.82 -6.88 1.19
N PRO A 71 11.67 -6.24 0.91
CA PRO A 71 10.77 -5.78 1.98
C PRO A 71 10.27 -6.96 2.82
N MET A 72 10.43 -6.89 4.14
CA MET A 72 9.93 -7.86 5.12
C MET A 72 8.77 -7.25 5.92
N LEU A 73 7.79 -8.06 6.30
CA LEU A 73 6.61 -7.63 7.05
C LEU A 73 6.49 -8.42 8.37
N ASP A 74 6.31 -7.70 9.48
CA ASP A 74 6.26 -8.23 10.84
C ASP A 74 5.07 -7.62 11.59
N ASP A 75 4.38 -8.38 12.44
CA ASP A 75 3.23 -7.88 13.22
C ASP A 75 3.60 -7.35 14.62
N GLY A 76 4.91 -7.20 14.89
CA GLY A 76 5.47 -6.83 16.18
C GLY A 76 5.79 -8.03 17.08
N THR A 77 5.41 -9.24 16.68
CA THR A 77 5.71 -10.48 17.41
C THR A 77 6.45 -11.49 16.55
N ARG A 78 6.15 -11.54 15.25
CA ARG A 78 6.76 -12.47 14.31
C ARG A 78 6.72 -11.92 12.89
N ARG A 79 7.55 -12.53 12.05
CA ARG A 79 7.48 -12.34 10.61
C ARG A 79 6.17 -12.92 10.09
N VAL A 80 5.42 -12.09 9.37
CA VAL A 80 4.14 -12.44 8.77
C VAL A 80 4.14 -12.33 7.26
N GLY A 81 5.19 -11.76 6.67
CA GLY A 81 5.28 -11.65 5.23
C GLY A 81 6.62 -11.17 4.71
N GLU A 82 6.72 -11.20 3.38
CA GLU A 82 7.86 -10.70 2.62
C GLU A 82 7.46 -10.42 1.17
N ARG A 83 8.20 -9.54 0.50
CA ARG A 83 8.08 -9.33 -0.94
C ARG A 83 9.25 -9.96 -1.67
N ARG A 84 8.97 -10.84 -2.64
CA ARG A 84 9.95 -11.45 -3.55
C ARG A 84 9.57 -11.15 -4.99
N GLY A 85 10.35 -10.28 -5.66
CA GLY A 85 10.06 -9.87 -7.03
C GLY A 85 8.69 -9.17 -7.18
N SER A 86 7.82 -9.78 -7.99
CA SER A 86 6.42 -9.35 -8.19
C SER A 86 5.45 -9.96 -7.18
N ALA A 87 5.85 -10.93 -6.36
CA ALA A 87 4.98 -11.55 -5.37
C ALA A 87 5.18 -10.93 -3.97
N VAL A 88 4.10 -10.80 -3.21
CA VAL A 88 4.09 -10.45 -1.79
C VAL A 88 3.35 -11.55 -1.06
N TRP A 89 4.03 -12.20 -0.12
CA TRP A 89 3.43 -13.13 0.82
C TRP A 89 3.11 -12.37 2.09
N LEU A 90 1.87 -12.40 2.55
CA LEU A 90 1.44 -11.75 3.78
C LEU A 90 0.32 -12.56 4.44
N TRP A 91 0.50 -12.92 5.72
CA TRP A 91 -0.43 -13.76 6.48
C TRP A 91 -0.89 -15.00 5.70
N SER A 92 0.08 -15.73 5.15
CA SER A 92 -0.14 -16.97 4.37
C SER A 92 -0.92 -16.80 3.06
N ARG A 93 -1.12 -15.57 2.58
CA ARG A 93 -1.72 -15.27 1.27
C ARG A 93 -0.69 -14.70 0.32
N GLU A 94 -0.70 -15.16 -0.93
CA GLU A 94 0.10 -14.59 -2.01
C GLU A 94 -0.68 -13.48 -2.73
N TYR A 95 -0.02 -12.37 -2.94
CA TYR A 95 -0.47 -11.24 -3.74
C TYR A 95 0.51 -11.00 -4.89
N ARG A 96 0.02 -10.92 -6.13
CA ARG A 96 0.86 -10.69 -7.32
C ARG A 96 0.72 -9.27 -7.81
N ILE A 97 1.85 -8.57 -7.91
CA ILE A 97 1.95 -7.19 -8.38
C ILE A 97 2.23 -7.19 -9.88
N HIS A 98 1.32 -6.59 -10.63
CA HIS A 98 1.45 -6.34 -12.07
C HIS A 98 1.71 -4.86 -12.29
N ARG A 99 2.97 -4.51 -12.56
CA ARG A 99 3.37 -3.11 -12.76
C ARG A 99 3.17 -2.74 -14.23
N GLN A 100 2.40 -1.68 -14.47
CA GLN A 100 2.34 -1.03 -15.78
C GLN A 100 3.37 0.11 -15.76
N TRP A 101 4.50 -0.09 -16.44
CA TRP A 101 5.56 0.91 -16.49
C TRP A 101 5.17 2.07 -17.41
N LEU A 102 4.71 3.17 -16.81
CA LEU A 102 4.49 4.46 -17.47
C LEU A 102 5.34 5.52 -16.78
N ARG A 103 6.68 5.47 -16.95
CA ARG A 103 7.54 6.53 -16.38
C ARG A 103 7.00 7.90 -16.83
N PRO A 104 6.81 8.85 -15.91
CA PRO A 104 7.27 8.88 -14.50
C PRO A 104 6.25 8.42 -13.45
N LYS A 105 5.05 7.98 -13.84
CA LYS A 105 3.93 7.65 -12.97
C LYS A 105 3.96 6.18 -12.54
N LEU A 106 3.70 5.92 -11.26
CA LEU A 106 3.48 4.57 -10.75
C LEU A 106 2.03 4.14 -11.02
N CYS A 107 1.88 3.10 -11.83
CA CYS A 107 0.62 2.40 -12.03
C CYS A 107 0.85 0.90 -11.79
N PHE A 108 0.05 0.29 -10.93
CA PHE A 108 0.08 -1.17 -10.76
C PHE A 108 -1.26 -1.72 -10.30
N THR A 109 -1.46 -3.00 -10.59
CA THR A 109 -2.56 -3.79 -10.04
C THR A 109 -2.00 -4.91 -9.18
N VAL A 110 -2.81 -5.38 -8.23
CA VAL A 110 -2.51 -6.54 -7.41
C VAL A 110 -3.63 -7.55 -7.56
N THR A 111 -3.25 -8.80 -7.78
CA THR A 111 -4.18 -9.94 -7.78
C THR A 111 -3.94 -10.85 -6.59
N ALA A 112 -4.99 -11.49 -6.10
CA ALA A 112 -4.92 -12.58 -5.14
C ALA A 112 -5.63 -13.79 -5.76
N GLY A 113 -4.85 -14.76 -6.23
CA GLY A 113 -5.35 -15.75 -7.19
C GLY A 113 -5.69 -15.09 -8.52
N GLU A 114 -6.90 -15.33 -9.02
CA GLU A 114 -7.41 -14.81 -10.29
C GLU A 114 -8.08 -13.43 -10.16
N SER A 115 -8.44 -13.03 -8.94
CA SER A 115 -9.15 -11.78 -8.69
C SER A 115 -8.20 -10.59 -8.53
N THR A 116 -8.52 -9.47 -9.18
CA THR A 116 -7.86 -8.19 -8.89
C THR A 116 -8.41 -7.62 -7.60
N VAL A 117 -7.53 -7.38 -6.62
CA VAL A 117 -7.92 -6.90 -5.28
C VAL A 117 -7.48 -5.46 -5.00
N LEU A 118 -6.55 -4.93 -5.79
CA LEU A 118 -6.06 -3.56 -5.64
C LEU A 118 -5.61 -2.98 -6.98
N ARG A 119 -5.98 -1.73 -7.26
CA ARG A 119 -5.44 -0.91 -8.34
C ARG A 119 -4.90 0.38 -7.75
N VAL A 120 -3.74 0.82 -8.22
CA VAL A 120 -3.06 2.02 -7.69
C VAL A 120 -2.56 2.86 -8.85
N HIS A 121 -2.92 4.14 -8.81
CA HIS A 121 -2.53 5.14 -9.79
C HIS A 121 -1.94 6.35 -9.09
N GLU A 122 -0.71 6.71 -9.46
CA GLU A 122 -0.09 7.94 -8.98
C GLU A 122 -0.73 9.17 -9.63
N ARG A 123 -1.25 10.06 -8.78
CA ARG A 123 -1.73 11.38 -9.14
C ARG A 123 -0.61 12.39 -8.94
N PHE A 124 -0.06 12.88 -10.04
CA PHE A 124 0.98 13.90 -10.02
C PHE A 124 0.39 15.27 -9.68
N ARG A 125 0.81 15.86 -8.55
CA ARG A 125 0.59 17.28 -8.23
C ARG A 125 1.93 18.01 -8.35
N PRO A 126 2.09 18.95 -9.29
CA PRO A 126 3.38 19.61 -9.54
C PRO A 126 3.92 20.46 -8.38
N VAL A 127 3.10 20.79 -7.37
CA VAL A 127 3.36 21.91 -6.45
C VAL A 127 3.80 21.47 -5.05
N GLU A 128 3.53 20.23 -4.63
CA GLU A 128 3.55 19.88 -3.20
C GLU A 128 4.68 18.93 -2.76
N TYR A 129 5.54 18.42 -3.66
CA TYR A 129 6.53 17.34 -3.36
C TYR A 129 5.94 16.04 -2.76
N ASP A 130 4.64 16.04 -2.43
CA ASP A 130 3.87 14.91 -1.95
C ASP A 130 3.31 14.11 -3.14
N ARG A 131 3.52 12.79 -3.11
CA ARG A 131 2.92 11.89 -4.10
C ARG A 131 1.57 11.43 -3.58
N THR A 132 0.50 11.82 -4.26
CA THR A 132 -0.84 11.30 -3.99
C THR A 132 -1.09 10.08 -4.88
N PHE A 133 -1.73 9.06 -4.34
CA PHE A 133 -2.14 7.87 -5.06
C PHE A 133 -3.65 7.69 -4.92
N ASP A 134 -4.31 7.53 -6.05
CA ASP A 134 -5.68 7.06 -6.09
C ASP A 134 -5.63 5.52 -6.07
N THR A 135 -6.32 4.92 -5.11
CA THR A 135 -6.33 3.47 -4.87
C THR A 135 -7.75 2.95 -5.03
N TYR A 136 -7.91 1.76 -5.57
CA TYR A 136 -9.20 1.08 -5.68
C TYR A 136 -9.02 -0.33 -5.16
N SER A 137 -9.63 -0.65 -4.02
CA SER A 137 -9.44 -1.93 -3.32
C SER A 137 -10.73 -2.71 -3.21
N ASP A 138 -10.60 -4.02 -3.20
CA ASP A 138 -11.69 -4.94 -2.85
C ASP A 138 -12.23 -4.62 -1.46
N ALA A 139 -13.55 -4.68 -1.28
CA ALA A 139 -14.19 -4.32 -0.01
C ALA A 139 -13.79 -5.25 1.14
N GLY A 140 -13.43 -6.50 0.84
CA GLY A 140 -12.91 -7.46 1.81
C GLY A 140 -11.40 -7.36 2.06
N LEU A 141 -10.67 -6.48 1.33
CA LEU A 141 -9.23 -6.33 1.52
C LEU A 141 -8.95 -5.45 2.75
N ASP A 142 -8.25 -6.02 3.74
CA ASP A 142 -7.88 -5.30 4.96
C ASP A 142 -7.13 -4.00 4.63
N PRO A 143 -7.52 -2.85 5.20
CA PRO A 143 -6.89 -1.55 4.92
C PRO A 143 -5.37 -1.51 5.23
N VAL A 144 -4.92 -2.27 6.23
CA VAL A 144 -3.50 -2.46 6.57
C VAL A 144 -2.79 -3.21 5.46
N VAL A 145 -3.41 -4.26 4.90
CA VAL A 145 -2.87 -5.02 3.76
C VAL A 145 -2.77 -4.12 2.54
N THR A 146 -3.80 -3.34 2.25
CA THR A 146 -3.81 -2.37 1.14
C THR A 146 -2.62 -1.41 1.24
N LEU A 147 -2.43 -0.78 2.40
CA LEU A 147 -1.30 0.14 2.60
C LEU A 147 0.06 -0.58 2.53
N ALA A 148 0.17 -1.79 3.07
CA ALA A 148 1.38 -2.58 2.98
C ALA A 148 1.78 -2.87 1.53
N LEU A 149 0.83 -3.30 0.69
CA LEU A 149 1.04 -3.57 -0.74
C LEU A 149 1.50 -2.33 -1.51
N ILE A 150 0.96 -1.16 -1.17
CA ILE A 150 1.39 0.13 -1.72
C ILE A 150 2.83 0.42 -1.33
N LEU A 151 3.16 0.34 -0.04
CA LEU A 151 4.49 0.66 0.48
C LEU A 151 5.58 -0.25 -0.07
N VAL A 152 5.34 -1.57 -0.09
CA VAL A 152 6.31 -2.53 -0.62
C VAL A 152 6.55 -2.31 -2.11
N THR A 153 5.55 -1.83 -2.85
CA THR A 153 5.64 -1.58 -4.30
C THR A 153 6.30 -0.26 -4.64
N ALA A 154 5.87 0.83 -3.99
CA ALA A 154 6.29 2.20 -4.29
C ALA A 154 7.62 2.60 -3.64
N ARG A 155 7.99 1.98 -2.50
CA ARG A 155 9.21 2.23 -1.69
C ARG A 155 9.47 3.72 -1.35
N PRO A 156 9.28 4.16 -0.10
CA PRO A 156 9.44 5.57 0.29
C PRO A 156 10.80 6.20 -0.06
N ASP A 157 11.88 5.42 -0.02
CA ASP A 157 13.24 5.85 -0.37
C ASP A 157 13.41 6.09 -1.88
N ARG A 158 12.72 5.32 -2.73
CA ARG A 158 12.72 5.51 -4.19
C ARG A 158 11.73 6.57 -4.66
N MET A 159 10.89 7.09 -3.76
CA MET A 159 10.05 8.24 -4.09
C MET A 159 10.83 9.55 -4.13
N ARG A 160 12.05 9.60 -3.55
CA ARG A 160 12.99 10.74 -3.62
C ARG A 160 13.52 11.04 -5.02
N SER A 161 13.40 10.13 -5.98
CA SER A 161 13.93 10.36 -7.33
C SER A 161 12.98 11.21 -8.18
N ARG A 162 12.92 12.51 -7.83
CA ARG A 162 12.74 13.68 -8.70
C ARG A 162 12.87 14.93 -7.83
N GLY A 163 14.11 15.31 -7.52
CA GLY A 163 14.41 16.55 -6.80
C GLY A 163 15.38 16.41 -5.63
N ARG A 164 16.52 15.73 -5.80
CA ARG A 164 17.80 16.08 -5.17
C ARG A 164 18.89 15.14 -5.67
N ASP A 165 19.58 15.55 -6.73
CA ASP A 165 21.01 15.34 -6.79
C ASP A 165 21.64 16.29 -5.77
N THR A 166 21.68 15.85 -4.52
CA THR A 166 22.78 16.19 -3.62
C THR A 166 23.08 14.95 -2.80
N ALA A 167 24.07 14.19 -3.26
CA ALA A 167 24.85 13.31 -2.42
C ALA A 167 25.45 14.13 -1.25
N PRO A 168 25.58 13.58 -0.03
CA PRO A 168 26.47 14.18 0.96
C PRO A 168 27.94 13.86 0.58
N PRO A 169 28.90 14.74 0.96
CA PRO A 169 30.33 14.52 0.73
C PRO A 169 30.86 13.25 1.42
#